data_AF-A0A7Y0WI89-F1
#
_entry.id   AF-A0A7Y0WI89-F1
#
_cell.length_a   1.000
_cell.length_b   1.000
_cell.length_c   1.000
_cell.angle_alpha   90.00
_cell.angle_beta   90.00
_cell.angle_gamma   90.00
#
_symmetry.space_group_name_H-M   'P 1'
#
loop_
_entity.id
_entity.type
_entity.pdbx_description
1 polymer ?
#
loop_
_entity_poly.entity_id
_entity_poly.type
_entity_poly.pdbx_seq_one_letter_code
_entity_poly.pdbx_strand_id
1 'polypeptide(L)'
;MPIILVKKPFPFSADGNHVVEVPAGEQEVSDRCALVAIEHLGVASYLDQLDARGLKLDGPTVAEFVEAGYLAVNYPPEGYASRSSQEEIDAAIDAQKETDPLKMKVSDLKVWLAGKGIEFDPSANKEALQALVPKVD
;
A
#
# COMPACT_ATOMS: atom_id res chain seq x y z
N MET A 1 26.55 -0.05 -18.25
CA MET A 1 26.06 1.29 -17.88
C MET A 1 24.64 1.10 -17.38
N PRO A 2 24.30 1.52 -16.16
CA PRO A 2 22.93 1.40 -15.64
C PRO A 2 21.93 2.25 -16.44
N ILE A 3 20.71 1.73 -16.57
CA ILE A 3 19.56 2.48 -17.11
C ILE A 3 18.69 2.92 -15.94
N ILE A 4 18.45 4.22 -15.86
CA ILE A 4 17.63 4.84 -14.82
C ILE A 4 16.42 5.53 -15.45
N LEU A 5 15.29 5.52 -14.73
CA LEU A 5 14.13 6.34 -15.03
C LEU A 5 14.19 7.64 -14.22
N VAL A 6 14.49 8.75 -14.89
CA VAL A 6 14.58 10.07 -14.29
C VAL A 6 13.18 10.67 -14.17
N LYS A 7 12.71 10.89 -12.94
CA LYS A 7 11.39 11.46 -12.64
C LYS A 7 11.41 12.99 -12.72
N LYS A 8 12.54 13.60 -12.39
CA LYS A 8 12.74 15.05 -12.42
C LYS A 8 14.11 15.35 -13.04
N PRO A 9 14.19 16.25 -14.04
CA PRO A 9 15.46 16.60 -14.65
C PRO A 9 16.41 17.20 -13.61
N PHE A 10 17.71 16.94 -13.75
CA PHE A 10 18.71 17.38 -12.79
C PHE A 10 20.06 17.68 -13.45
N PRO A 11 20.83 18.65 -12.91
CA PRO A 11 22.19 18.91 -13.37
C PRO A 11 23.17 17.84 -12.88
N PHE A 12 24.04 17.36 -13.76
CA PHE A 12 25.10 16.41 -13.42
C PHE A 12 26.42 16.79 -14.09
N SER A 13 27.52 16.59 -13.36
CA SER A 13 28.88 16.78 -13.88
C SER A 13 29.70 15.51 -13.69
N ALA A 14 30.01 14.82 -14.79
CA ALA A 14 30.84 13.62 -14.73
C ALA A 14 32.29 13.94 -14.31
N ASP A 15 32.82 15.08 -14.78
CA ASP A 15 34.21 15.52 -14.63
C ASP A 15 34.40 16.67 -13.62
N GLY A 16 33.31 17.25 -13.11
CA GLY A 16 33.36 18.41 -12.21
C GLY A 16 33.57 19.76 -12.89
N ASN A 17 34.01 19.79 -14.15
CA ASN A 17 34.20 21.04 -14.92
C ASN A 17 33.03 21.39 -15.84
N HIS A 18 32.20 20.41 -16.23
CA HIS A 18 31.09 20.60 -17.17
C HIS A 18 29.80 20.07 -16.56
N VAL A 19 28.77 20.92 -16.44
CA VAL A 19 27.43 20.54 -15.98
C VAL A 19 26.54 20.32 -17.20
N VAL A 20 25.98 19.12 -17.31
CA VAL A 20 24.94 18.80 -18.29
C VAL A 20 23.61 18.59 -17.56
N GLU A 21 22.51 18.99 -18.17
CA GLU A 21 21.18 18.68 -17.65
C GLU A 21 20.75 17.30 -18.14
N VAL A 22 20.47 16.41 -17.20
CA VAL A 22 19.92 15.08 -17.50
C VAL A 22 18.39 15.23 -17.56
N PRO A 23 17.75 14.95 -18.72
CA PRO A 23 16.31 15.13 -18.87
C PRO A 23 15.53 14.03 -18.14
N ALA A 24 14.23 14.28 -17.92
CA ALA A 24 13.31 13.25 -17.43
C ALA A 24 13.08 12.15 -18.48
N GLY A 25 12.81 10.93 -18.00
CA GLY A 25 12.62 9.74 -18.83
C GLY A 25 13.75 8.71 -18.65
N GLU A 26 13.77 7.72 -19.53
CA GLU A 26 14.77 6.65 -19.52
C GLU A 26 16.12 7.20 -19.98
N GLN A 27 17.15 6.98 -19.18
CA GLN A 27 18.51 7.46 -19.45
C GLN A 27 19.51 6.33 -19.15
N GLU A 28 20.35 6.01 -20.13
CA GLU A 28 21.54 5.18 -19.91
C GLU A 28 22.65 6.09 -19.40
N VAL A 29 23.11 5.85 -18.17
CA VAL A 29 24.07 6.73 -17.49
C VAL A 29 25.21 5.94 -16.88
N SER A 30 26.25 6.63 -16.40
CA SER A 30 27.34 5.99 -15.65
C SER A 30 26.92 5.64 -14.22
N ASP A 31 27.61 4.71 -13.57
CA ASP A 31 27.33 4.29 -12.18
C ASP A 31 27.34 5.47 -11.20
N ARG A 32 28.28 6.41 -11.39
CA ARG A 32 28.36 7.63 -10.57
C ARG A 32 27.14 8.53 -10.76
N CYS A 33 26.61 8.64 -11.99
CA CYS A 33 25.41 9.41 -12.26
C CYS A 33 24.18 8.74 -11.65
N ALA A 34 24.03 7.42 -11.82
CA ALA A 34 22.94 6.66 -11.22
C ALA A 34 22.92 6.81 -9.69
N LEU A 35 24.08 6.68 -9.04
CA LEU A 35 24.22 6.83 -7.59
C LEU A 35 23.80 8.22 -7.11
N VAL A 36 24.21 9.28 -7.82
CA VAL A 36 23.82 10.65 -7.48
C VAL A 36 22.31 10.85 -7.70
N ALA A 37 21.78 10.40 -8.84
CA ALA A 37 20.38 10.59 -9.20
C ALA A 37 19.43 9.85 -8.24
N ILE A 38 19.81 8.65 -7.81
CA ILE A 38 18.97 7.77 -7.00
C ILE A 38 19.20 8.02 -5.50
N GLU A 39 20.44 7.91 -5.01
CA GLU A 39 20.71 7.94 -3.57
C GLU A 39 20.86 9.35 -3.02
N HIS A 40 21.46 10.29 -3.77
CA HIS A 40 21.71 11.64 -3.26
C HIS A 40 20.56 12.60 -3.55
N LEU A 41 20.01 12.54 -4.75
CA LEU A 41 18.97 13.46 -5.20
C LEU A 41 17.56 12.88 -5.08
N GLY A 42 17.41 11.54 -5.09
CA GLY A 42 16.10 10.89 -5.08
C GLY A 42 15.22 11.22 -6.30
N VAL A 43 15.83 11.66 -7.41
CA VAL A 43 15.13 12.10 -8.63
C VAL A 43 15.02 11.02 -9.70
N ALA A 44 15.61 9.84 -9.47
CA ALA A 44 15.57 8.72 -10.40
C ALA A 44 15.38 7.37 -9.69
N SER A 45 15.16 6.31 -10.46
CA SER A 45 15.09 4.92 -9.98
C SER A 45 15.66 3.98 -11.04
N TYR A 46 16.24 2.84 -10.66
CA TYR A 46 16.76 1.86 -11.63
C TYR A 46 15.61 1.29 -12.46
N LEU A 47 15.74 1.29 -13.78
CA LEU A 47 14.66 0.83 -14.66
C LEU A 47 14.36 -0.66 -14.46
N ASP A 48 15.38 -1.47 -14.21
CA ASP A 48 15.28 -2.92 -13.92
C ASP A 48 14.49 -3.24 -12.64
N GLN A 49 14.34 -2.28 -11.73
CA GLN A 49 13.62 -2.43 -10.46
C GLN A 49 12.19 -1.89 -10.52
N LEU A 50 11.74 -1.45 -11.70
CA LEU A 50 10.41 -0.92 -11.93
C LEU A 50 9.60 -1.86 -12.81
N ASP A 51 8.30 -1.95 -12.53
CA ASP A 51 7.35 -2.58 -13.45
C ASP A 51 7.14 -1.72 -14.71
N ALA A 52 6.42 -2.25 -15.72
CA ALA A 52 6.02 -1.53 -16.93
C ALA A 52 5.29 -0.19 -16.65
N ARG A 53 4.76 0.00 -15.44
CA ARG A 53 4.11 1.24 -14.98
C ARG A 53 5.03 2.21 -14.22
N GLY A 54 6.33 1.92 -14.11
CA GLY A 54 7.27 2.73 -13.34
C GLY A 54 7.09 2.61 -11.82
N LEU A 55 6.43 1.55 -11.36
CA LEU A 55 6.20 1.25 -9.94
C LEU A 55 7.31 0.38 -9.38
N LYS A 56 7.72 0.65 -8.15
CA LYS A 56 8.81 -0.08 -7.48
C LYS A 56 8.40 -1.52 -7.19
N LEU A 57 9.26 -2.47 -7.55
CA LEU A 57 9.03 -3.90 -7.35
C LEU A 57 9.51 -4.41 -5.98
N ASP A 58 10.27 -3.61 -5.23
CA ASP A 58 10.86 -3.98 -3.92
C ASP A 58 9.92 -3.73 -2.72
N GLY A 59 8.63 -3.47 -2.97
CA GLY A 59 7.65 -3.19 -1.91
C GLY A 59 7.44 -4.34 -0.91
N PRO A 60 6.69 -4.11 0.19
CA PRO A 60 6.30 -5.17 1.11
C PRO A 60 5.25 -6.09 0.47
N THR A 61 5.04 -7.27 1.04
CA THR A 61 3.84 -8.08 0.81
C THR A 61 2.65 -7.56 1.63
N VAL A 62 1.42 -7.97 1.30
CA VAL A 62 0.24 -7.58 2.09
C VAL A 62 0.34 -8.07 3.54
N ALA A 63 0.95 -9.25 3.76
CA ALA A 63 1.18 -9.80 5.09
C ALA A 63 2.14 -8.91 5.91
N GLU A 64 3.28 -8.52 5.34
CA GLU A 64 4.24 -7.62 6.00
C GLU A 64 3.64 -6.23 6.24
N PHE A 65 2.85 -5.73 5.28
CA PHE A 65 2.16 -4.44 5.41
C PHE A 65 1.17 -4.45 6.58
N VAL A 66 0.42 -5.55 6.73
CA VAL A 66 -0.50 -5.76 7.85
C VAL A 66 0.24 -5.98 9.17
N GLU A 67 1.32 -6.74 9.17
CA GLU A 67 2.14 -7.00 10.36
C GLU A 67 2.80 -5.72 10.88
N ALA A 68 3.19 -4.81 9.98
CA ALA A 68 3.65 -3.47 10.32
C ALA A 68 2.54 -2.56 10.91
N GLY A 69 1.30 -3.05 11.00
CA GLY A 69 0.17 -2.37 11.62
C GLY A 69 -0.65 -1.51 10.65
N TYR A 70 -0.44 -1.63 9.35
CA TYR A 70 -1.25 -0.94 8.35
C TYR A 70 -2.49 -1.76 7.95
N LEU A 71 -3.48 -1.08 7.38
CA LEU A 71 -4.69 -1.73 6.89
C LEU A 71 -4.42 -2.39 5.52
N ALA A 72 -4.78 -3.66 5.35
CA ALA A 72 -4.71 -4.41 4.09
C ALA A 72 -5.44 -3.71 2.94
N VAL A 73 -6.50 -2.94 3.25
CA VAL A 73 -7.24 -2.14 2.25
C VAL A 73 -6.39 -1.02 1.63
N ASN A 74 -5.36 -0.56 2.33
CA ASN A 74 -4.42 0.46 1.86
C ASN A 74 -3.20 -0.14 1.14
N TYR A 75 -3.17 -1.46 0.95
CA TYR A 75 -2.13 -2.13 0.18
C TYR A 75 -2.53 -2.17 -1.32
N PRO A 76 -1.58 -1.99 -2.25
CA PRO A 76 -0.15 -1.70 -2.06
C PRO A 76 0.11 -0.22 -1.70
N PRO A 77 1.26 0.08 -1.05
CA PRO A 77 1.66 1.46 -0.79
C PRO A 77 1.87 2.25 -2.09
N GLU A 78 1.64 3.56 -2.03
CA GLU A 78 1.73 4.44 -3.19
C GLU A 78 3.14 4.40 -3.82
N GLY A 79 3.18 4.23 -5.16
CA GLY A 79 4.43 4.14 -5.92
C GLY A 79 5.09 2.76 -5.91
N TYR A 80 4.49 1.76 -5.27
CA TYR A 80 4.93 0.36 -5.30
C TYR A 80 3.95 -0.49 -6.11
N ALA A 81 4.50 -1.51 -6.77
CA ALA A 81 3.71 -2.56 -7.40
C ALA A 81 3.26 -3.56 -6.34
N SER A 82 2.07 -4.14 -6.52
CA SER A 82 1.60 -5.24 -5.68
C SER A 82 2.52 -6.45 -5.83
N ARG A 83 3.10 -6.92 -4.73
CA ARG A 83 3.87 -8.18 -4.69
C ARG A 83 3.07 -9.39 -4.24
N SER A 84 1.84 -9.17 -3.77
CA SER A 84 0.93 -10.21 -3.31
C SER A 84 -0.18 -10.41 -4.33
N SER A 85 -0.68 -11.64 -4.41
CA SER A 85 -1.82 -11.96 -5.29
C SER A 85 -3.10 -11.33 -4.76
N GLN A 86 -4.08 -11.08 -5.63
CA GLN A 86 -5.37 -10.52 -5.24
C GLN A 86 -6.05 -11.37 -4.16
N GLU A 87 -5.99 -12.69 -4.27
CA GLU A 87 -6.50 -13.62 -3.24
C GLU A 87 -5.87 -13.41 -1.86
N GLU A 88 -4.57 -13.13 -1.79
CA GLU A 88 -3.91 -12.85 -0.51
C GLU A 88 -4.33 -11.49 0.05
N ILE A 89 -4.51 -10.51 -0.84
CA ILE A 89 -4.96 -9.17 -0.46
C ILE A 89 -6.39 -9.25 0.11
N ASP A 90 -7.30 -9.93 -0.59
CA ASP A 90 -8.66 -10.14 -0.14
C ASP A 90 -8.71 -10.94 1.17
N ALA A 91 -7.90 -11.99 1.31
CA ALA A 91 -7.80 -12.76 2.55
C ALA A 91 -7.28 -11.90 3.72
N ALA A 92 -6.30 -11.02 3.49
CA ALA A 92 -5.78 -10.11 4.50
C ALA A 92 -6.80 -9.02 4.87
N ILE A 93 -7.55 -8.50 3.90
CA ILE A 93 -8.65 -7.55 4.12
C ILE A 93 -9.76 -8.22 4.93
N ASP A 94 -10.13 -9.46 4.61
CA ASP A 94 -11.15 -10.21 5.34
C ASP A 94 -10.68 -10.59 6.76
N ALA A 95 -9.42 -10.97 6.92
CA ALA A 95 -8.84 -11.24 8.23
C ALA A 95 -8.79 -10.01 9.14
N GLN A 96 -8.58 -8.81 8.58
CA GLN A 96 -8.67 -7.55 9.31
C GLN A 96 -10.10 -7.03 9.46
N LYS A 97 -11.05 -7.56 8.69
CA LYS A 97 -12.45 -7.19 8.81
C LYS A 97 -12.94 -7.70 10.16
N GLU A 98 -13.32 -6.78 11.04
CA GLU A 98 -13.84 -7.13 12.36
C GLU A 98 -15.16 -7.89 12.19
N THR A 99 -15.08 -9.22 12.29
CA THR A 99 -16.24 -10.13 12.33
C THR A 99 -16.88 -10.16 13.71
N ASP A 100 -16.22 -9.57 14.71
CA ASP A 100 -16.74 -9.41 16.06
C ASP A 100 -17.95 -8.46 16.08
N PRO A 101 -19.16 -8.95 16.41
CA PRO A 101 -20.33 -8.10 16.56
C PRO A 101 -20.13 -7.00 17.61
N LEU A 102 -19.28 -7.24 18.61
CA LEU A 102 -18.97 -6.23 19.63
C LEU A 102 -18.03 -5.12 19.15
N LYS A 103 -17.38 -5.26 18.00
CA LYS A 103 -16.47 -4.24 17.46
C LYS A 103 -16.95 -3.61 16.16
N MET A 104 -17.77 -4.32 15.37
CA MET A 104 -18.36 -3.77 14.15
C MET A 104 -19.24 -2.52 14.38
N LYS A 105 -19.52 -1.77 13.31
CA LYS A 105 -20.35 -0.56 13.34
C LYS A 105 -21.82 -0.92 13.59
N VAL A 106 -22.61 0.04 14.11
CA VAL A 106 -24.04 -0.15 14.41
C VAL A 106 -24.83 -0.64 13.19
N SER A 107 -24.51 -0.13 12.00
CA SER A 107 -25.17 -0.56 10.75
C SER A 107 -24.92 -2.04 10.47
N ASP A 108 -23.66 -2.49 10.53
CA ASP A 108 -23.27 -3.88 10.33
C ASP A 108 -23.84 -4.80 11.41
N LEU A 109 -23.85 -4.34 12.67
CA LEU A 109 -24.43 -5.06 13.80
C LEU A 109 -25.92 -5.34 13.61
N LYS A 110 -26.70 -4.37 13.10
CA LYS A 110 -28.12 -4.55 12.79
C LYS A 110 -28.33 -5.59 11.69
N VAL A 111 -27.52 -5.55 10.64
CA VAL A 111 -27.57 -6.56 9.56
C VAL A 111 -27.22 -7.94 10.10
N TRP A 112 -26.21 -8.03 10.98
CA TRP A 112 -25.81 -9.27 11.62
C TRP A 112 -26.91 -9.85 12.51
N LEU A 113 -27.52 -9.04 13.38
CA LEU A 113 -28.63 -9.44 14.26
C LEU A 113 -29.84 -9.90 13.43
N ALA A 114 -30.20 -9.15 12.37
CA ALA A 114 -31.27 -9.53 11.45
C ALA A 114 -30.97 -10.87 10.76
N GLY A 115 -29.74 -11.06 10.27
CA GLY A 115 -29.31 -12.31 9.64
C GLY A 115 -29.28 -13.51 10.59
N LYS A 116 -29.09 -13.27 11.90
CA LYS A 116 -29.22 -14.29 12.96
C LYS A 116 -30.65 -14.52 13.42
N GLY A 117 -31.62 -13.76 12.91
CA GLY A 117 -33.02 -13.83 13.34
C GLY A 117 -33.26 -13.28 14.74
N ILE A 118 -32.39 -12.39 15.22
CA ILE A 118 -32.52 -11.73 16.53
C ILE A 118 -33.33 -10.46 16.33
N GLU A 119 -34.49 -10.36 16.97
CA GLU A 119 -35.26 -9.13 17.00
C GLU A 119 -34.51 -8.06 17.79
N PHE A 120 -34.38 -6.87 17.19
CA PHE A 120 -33.75 -5.72 17.82
C PHE A 120 -34.55 -4.46 17.52
N ASP A 121 -34.45 -3.48 18.42
CA ASP A 121 -35.08 -2.18 18.20
C ASP A 121 -34.24 -1.34 17.21
N PRO A 122 -34.81 -0.85 16.10
CA PRO A 122 -34.06 -0.08 15.11
C PRO A 122 -33.60 1.30 15.63
N SER A 123 -34.18 1.79 16.73
CA SER A 123 -33.78 3.02 17.44
C SER A 123 -32.85 2.73 18.64
N ALA A 124 -32.58 1.46 18.96
CA ALA A 124 -31.61 1.12 20.00
C ALA A 124 -30.21 1.66 19.68
N ASN A 125 -29.50 2.06 20.74
CA ASN A 125 -28.11 2.49 20.66
C ASN A 125 -27.15 1.30 20.49
N LYS A 126 -25.87 1.59 20.25
CA LYS A 126 -24.83 0.55 20.03
C LYS A 126 -24.79 -0.46 21.18
N GLU A 127 -24.82 0.00 22.42
CA GLU A 127 -24.73 -0.86 23.61
C GLU A 127 -25.91 -1.83 23.74
N ALA A 128 -27.14 -1.35 23.53
CA ALA A 128 -28.33 -2.20 23.61
C ALA A 128 -28.34 -3.26 22.50
N LEU A 129 -27.91 -2.92 21.29
CA LEU A 129 -27.77 -3.88 20.19
C LEU A 129 -26.66 -4.91 20.48
N GLN A 130 -25.55 -4.48 21.09
CA GLN A 130 -24.46 -5.38 21.49
C GLN A 130 -24.86 -6.33 22.62
N ALA A 131 -25.76 -5.91 23.51
CA ALA A 131 -26.30 -6.77 24.56
C ALA A 131 -27.17 -7.93 24.02
N LEU A 132 -27.74 -7.77 22.82
CA LEU A 132 -28.51 -8.82 22.13
C LEU A 132 -27.62 -9.85 21.43
N VAL A 133 -26.31 -9.61 21.33
CA VAL A 133 -25.37 -10.55 20.73
C VAL A 133 -25.27 -11.78 21.64
N PRO A 134 -25.65 -12.99 21.15
CA PRO A 134 -25.52 -14.20 21.93
C PRO A 134 -24.04 -14.45 22.24
N LYS A 135 -23.72 -14.57 23.52
CA LYS A 135 -22.42 -15.06 23.96
C LYS A 135 -22.41 -16.56 23.70
N VAL A 136 -21.75 -16.96 22.61
CA VAL A 136 -21.37 -18.36 22.42
C VAL A 136 -20.33 -18.66 23.50
N ASP A 137 -20.76 -19.42 24.51
CA ASP A 137 -19.90 -20.05 25.52
C ASP A 137 -19.24 -21.30 24.93
#